data_AF-A0A3R7H9B2-F1
#
_entry.id   AF-A0A3R7H9B2-F1
#
_cell.length_a   1.000
_cell.length_b   1.000
_cell.length_c   1.000
_cell.angle_alpha   90.00
_cell.angle_beta   90.00
_cell.angle_gamma   90.00
#
_symmetry.space_group_name_H-M   'P 1'
#
loop_
_entity.id
_entity.type
_entity.pdbx_description
1 polymer ?
#
loop_
_entity_poly.entity_id
_entity_poly.type
_entity_poly.pdbx_seq_one_letter_code
_entity_poly.pdbx_strand_id
1 'polypeptide(L)'
;MLFQQALAPPRSMNFPSTHPAMNPEHLELLVTRVMPYGKYKGRLIADLPGHYLNWFASQGFPPGEIGRLLALMHEIDHNGLSSLIEPLRKR
;
A
#
# COMPACT_ATOMS: atom_id res chain seq x y z
N MET A 1 -49.61 7.86 -32.79
CA MET A 1 -49.35 7.29 -31.45
C MET A 1 -47.84 7.13 -31.33
N LEU A 2 -47.11 8.17 -30.90
CA LEU A 2 -46.68 8.33 -29.50
C LEU A 2 -46.13 7.03 -28.92
N PHE A 3 -44.82 6.87 -28.90
CA PHE A 3 -44.05 6.90 -27.66
C PHE A 3 -42.55 6.99 -27.98
N GLN A 4 -42.02 8.21 -27.95
CA GLN A 4 -40.65 8.43 -27.52
C GLN A 4 -40.55 8.02 -26.04
N GLN A 5 -39.56 7.21 -25.70
CA GLN A 5 -39.02 7.23 -24.34
C GLN A 5 -37.52 6.92 -24.38
N ALA A 6 -36.75 7.97 -24.14
CA ALA A 6 -35.34 7.89 -23.82
C ALA A 6 -35.13 7.25 -22.45
N LEU A 7 -34.03 6.52 -22.26
CA LEU A 7 -33.41 6.37 -20.93
C LEU A 7 -31.90 6.09 -21.08
N ALA A 8 -31.12 7.14 -20.81
CA ALA A 8 -29.70 7.27 -20.42
C ALA A 8 -28.61 6.23 -20.85
N PRO A 9 -27.37 6.68 -21.16
CA PRO A 9 -26.22 5.77 -21.24
C PRO A 9 -25.99 5.08 -19.89
N PRO A 10 -25.50 3.82 -19.86
CA PRO A 10 -25.18 3.14 -18.60
C PRO A 10 -24.18 4.01 -17.83
N ARG A 11 -24.59 4.46 -16.62
CA ARG A 11 -23.69 5.13 -15.68
C ARG A 11 -22.45 4.26 -15.52
N SER A 12 -21.27 4.86 -15.71
CA SER A 12 -19.98 4.23 -15.44
C SER A 12 -20.06 3.50 -14.11
N MET A 13 -20.03 2.18 -14.17
CA MET A 13 -20.15 1.32 -13.01
C MET A 13 -18.83 1.47 -12.26
N ASN A 14 -18.78 2.39 -11.30
CA ASN A 14 -17.75 2.40 -10.28
C ASN A 14 -17.97 1.14 -9.46
N PHE A 15 -17.33 0.04 -9.88
CA PHE A 15 -17.24 -1.15 -9.06
C PHE A 15 -16.43 -0.77 -7.82
N PRO A 16 -17.00 -0.82 -6.60
CA PRO A 16 -16.16 -0.84 -5.42
C PRO A 16 -15.30 -2.10 -5.55
N SER A 17 -14.00 -1.93 -5.73
CA SER A 17 -13.04 -3.03 -5.81
C SER A 17 -12.90 -3.68 -4.43
N THR A 18 -13.92 -4.43 -4.00
CA THR A 18 -13.89 -5.30 -2.81
C THR A 18 -13.19 -6.62 -3.12
N HIS A 19 -12.02 -6.56 -3.76
CA HIS A 19 -11.10 -7.70 -3.80
C HIS A 19 -10.06 -7.47 -2.70
N PRO A 20 -9.86 -8.38 -1.74
CA PRO A 20 -8.69 -8.38 -0.85
C PRO A 20 -7.42 -8.81 -1.62
N ALA A 21 -7.25 -8.28 -2.84
CA ALA A 21 -6.15 -8.52 -3.73
C ALA A 21 -5.32 -7.24 -3.76
N MET A 22 -4.20 -7.24 -3.02
CA MET A 22 -3.10 -6.27 -3.10
C MET A 22 -3.48 -4.90 -3.67
N ASN A 23 -4.13 -4.07 -2.84
CA ASN A 23 -4.50 -2.73 -3.26
C ASN A 23 -3.22 -1.94 -3.59
N PRO A 24 -3.11 -1.34 -4.79
CA PRO A 24 -1.97 -0.50 -5.14
C PRO A 24 -1.82 0.69 -4.19
N GLU A 25 -2.91 1.09 -3.51
CA GLU A 25 -2.91 2.08 -2.42
C GLU A 25 -1.95 1.71 -1.29
N HIS A 26 -1.75 0.42 -0.99
CA HIS A 26 -0.80 0.01 0.04
C HIS A 26 0.64 0.33 -0.36
N LEU A 27 1.00 0.24 -1.66
CA LEU A 27 2.33 0.62 -2.14
C LEU A 27 2.56 2.12 -2.00
N GLU A 28 1.52 2.93 -2.22
CA GLU A 28 1.57 4.37 -2.00
C GLU A 28 1.69 4.71 -0.50
N LEU A 29 1.01 3.95 0.37
CA LEU A 29 1.16 4.08 1.81
C LEU A 29 2.59 3.76 2.30
N LEU A 30 3.33 2.86 1.65
CA LEU A 30 4.73 2.61 2.03
C LEU A 30 5.62 3.86 1.91
N VAL A 31 5.38 4.69 0.89
CA VAL A 31 6.19 5.88 0.58
C VAL A 31 5.65 7.17 1.17
N THR A 32 4.43 7.18 1.69
CA THR A 32 3.80 8.33 2.34
C THR A 32 3.72 8.19 3.86
N ARG A 33 3.59 6.96 4.37
CA ARG A 33 3.44 6.70 5.80
C ARG A 33 4.79 6.75 6.49
N VAL A 34 4.84 7.56 7.54
CA VAL A 34 5.97 7.62 8.46
C VAL A 34 5.79 6.63 9.60
N MET A 35 6.91 6.14 10.12
CA MET A 35 6.92 5.25 11.26
C MET A 35 6.51 6.03 12.52
N PRO A 36 5.42 5.63 13.22
CA PRO A 36 4.90 6.39 14.36
C PRO A 36 5.67 6.15 15.68
N TYR A 37 6.45 5.07 15.76
CA TYR A 37 7.20 4.67 16.95
C TYR A 37 8.53 3.98 16.61
N GLY A 38 9.32 3.68 17.64
CA GLY A 38 10.59 2.98 17.51
C GLY A 38 11.78 3.88 17.16
N LYS A 39 12.91 3.26 16.84
CA LYS A 39 14.18 3.95 16.54
C LYS A 39 14.11 4.86 15.31
N TYR A 40 13.28 4.51 14.34
CA TYR A 40 13.11 5.24 13.08
C TYR A 40 11.84 6.08 13.04
N LYS A 41 11.33 6.50 14.21
CA LYS A 41 10.15 7.36 14.29
C LYS A 41 10.31 8.61 13.41
N GLY A 42 9.29 8.92 12.61
CA GLY A 42 9.29 10.06 11.69
C GLY A 42 9.96 9.80 10.34
N ARG A 43 10.51 8.60 10.11
CA ARG A 43 11.04 8.16 8.81
C ARG A 43 9.95 7.43 8.01
N LEU A 44 9.97 7.55 6.69
CA LEU A 44 9.08 6.79 5.82
C LEU A 44 9.32 5.28 5.95
N ILE A 45 8.25 4.50 5.85
CA ILE A 45 8.34 3.03 5.91
C ILE A 45 9.24 2.50 4.78
N ALA A 46 9.15 3.08 3.58
CA ALA A 46 10.02 2.76 2.45
C ALA A 46 11.51 3.10 2.67
N ASP A 47 11.85 3.95 3.64
CA ASP A 47 13.22 4.34 3.99
C ASP A 47 13.79 3.53 5.16
N LEU A 48 13.03 2.58 5.69
CA LEU A 48 13.50 1.74 6.78
C LEU A 48 14.58 0.79 6.26
N PRO A 49 15.69 0.64 6.99
CA PRO A 49 16.75 -0.23 6.53
C PRO A 49 16.35 -1.71 6.71
N GLY A 50 16.75 -2.57 5.77
CA GLY A 50 16.35 -3.98 5.71
C GLY A 50 16.64 -4.77 7.00
N HIS A 51 17.73 -4.47 7.72
CA HIS A 51 18.01 -5.11 9.02
C HIS A 51 16.94 -4.84 10.07
N TYR A 52 16.27 -3.70 10.00
CA TYR A 52 15.18 -3.35 10.91
C TYR A 52 13.89 -4.10 10.55
N LEU A 53 13.62 -4.30 9.26
CA LEU A 53 12.52 -5.11 8.78
C LEU A 53 12.72 -6.60 9.12
N ASN A 54 13.94 -7.12 8.95
CA ASN A 54 14.30 -8.49 9.32
C ASN A 54 14.14 -8.75 10.83
N TRP A 55 14.47 -7.76 11.67
CA TRP A 55 14.22 -7.85 13.10
C TRP A 55 12.72 -7.98 13.40
N PHE A 56 11.87 -7.18 12.74
CA PHE A 56 10.41 -7.32 12.86
C PHE A 56 9.89 -8.65 12.33
N ALA A 57 10.46 -9.19 11.24
CA ALA A 57 10.11 -10.51 10.74
C ALA A 57 10.43 -11.61 11.78
N SER A 58 11.48 -11.41 12.59
CA SER A 58 11.90 -12.34 13.64
C SER A 58 11.11 -12.18 14.94
N GLN A 59 10.65 -10.97 15.27
CA GLN A 59 9.89 -10.68 16.49
C GLN A 59 8.37 -10.76 16.29
N GLY A 60 7.91 -10.62 15.05
CA GLY A 60 6.51 -10.45 14.68
C GLY A 60 6.15 -9.00 14.37
N PHE A 61 5.31 -8.81 13.34
CA PHE A 61 4.80 -7.50 12.97
C PHE A 61 3.64 -7.08 13.90
N PRO A 62 3.57 -5.80 14.29
CA PRO A 62 2.49 -5.29 15.13
C PRO A 62 1.14 -5.35 14.41
N PRO A 63 0.03 -5.61 15.10
CA PRO A 63 -1.28 -5.63 14.45
C PRO A 63 -1.66 -4.24 13.91
N GLY A 64 -2.47 -4.22 12.84
CA GLY A 64 -3.01 -3.00 12.24
C GLY A 64 -2.38 -2.62 10.90
N GLU A 65 -2.54 -1.35 10.51
CA GLU A 65 -2.03 -0.83 9.24
C GLU A 65 -0.49 -0.87 9.19
N ILE A 66 0.17 -0.39 10.24
CA ILE A 66 1.63 -0.25 10.26
C ILE A 66 2.33 -1.61 10.11
N GLY A 67 1.91 -2.66 10.82
CA GLY A 67 2.55 -3.96 10.66
C GLY A 67 2.24 -4.61 9.31
N ARG A 68 1.07 -4.36 8.72
CA ARG A 68 0.80 -4.78 7.33
C ARG A 68 1.74 -4.10 6.35
N LEU A 69 1.98 -2.80 6.51
CA LEU A 69 2.95 -2.05 5.69
C LEU A 69 4.38 -2.52 5.91
N LEU A 70 4.79 -2.83 7.15
CA LEU A 70 6.12 -3.38 7.45
C LEU A 70 6.32 -4.77 6.86
N ALA A 71 5.32 -5.65 6.97
CA ALA A 71 5.35 -6.97 6.36
C ALA A 71 5.47 -6.87 4.83
N LEU A 72 4.65 -6.00 4.22
CA LEU A 72 4.70 -5.74 2.78
C LEU A 72 6.07 -5.19 2.35
N MET A 73 6.63 -4.22 3.09
CA MET A 73 7.95 -3.68 2.79
C MET A 73 9.04 -4.75 2.94
N HIS A 74 8.93 -5.62 3.95
CA HIS A 74 9.85 -6.73 4.13
C HIS A 74 9.77 -7.74 2.98
N GLU A 75 8.57 -8.08 2.51
CA GLU A 75 8.39 -8.94 1.34
C GLU A 75 9.00 -8.30 0.08
N ILE A 76 8.76 -7.01 -0.16
CA ILE A 76 9.33 -6.28 -1.29
C ILE A 76 10.87 -6.29 -1.24
N ASP A 77 11.45 -6.01 -0.08
CA ASP A 77 12.90 -6.02 0.14
C ASP A 77 13.50 -7.41 -0.06
N HIS A 78 12.86 -8.44 0.52
CA HIS A 78 13.28 -9.84 0.38
C HIS A 78 13.24 -10.33 -1.07
N ASN A 79 12.28 -9.85 -1.86
CA ASN A 79 12.18 -10.17 -3.29
C ASN A 79 13.05 -9.26 -4.18
N GLY A 80 13.79 -8.29 -3.62
CA GLY A 80 14.60 -7.35 -4.39
C GLY A 80 13.79 -6.37 -5.23
N LEU A 81 12.53 -6.15 -4.89
CA LEU A 81 11.58 -5.31 -5.62
C LEU A 81 11.56 -3.85 -5.12
N SER A 82 12.43 -3.47 -4.20
CA SER A 82 12.54 -2.11 -3.65
C SER A 82 12.72 -1.04 -4.73
N SER A 83 13.35 -1.39 -5.86
CA SER A 83 13.50 -0.52 -7.03
C SER A 83 12.17 -0.11 -7.68
N LEU A 84 11.11 -0.90 -7.53
CA LEU A 84 9.75 -0.55 -7.99
C LEU A 84 9.11 0.54 -7.14
N ILE A 85 9.56 0.70 -5.90
CA ILE A 85 9.06 1.71 -4.95
C ILE A 85 9.79 3.04 -5.16
N GLU A 86 11.06 3.02 -5.56
CA GLU A 86 11.89 4.19 -5.87
C GLU A 86 11.18 5.27 -6.73
N PRO A 87 10.52 4.96 -7.87
CA PRO A 87 9.80 5.95 -8.67
C PRO A 87 8.58 6.55 -7.97
N LEU A 88 7.94 5.82 -7.04
CA LEU A 88 6.81 6.32 -6.26
C LEU A 88 7.23 7.38 -5.24
N ARG A 89 8.51 7.37 -4.81
CA ARG A 89 9.06 8.33 -3.83
C ARG A 89 9.38 9.71 -4.43
N LYS A 90 9.49 9.81 -5.75
CA LYS A 90 9.92 11.03 -6.46
C LYS A 90 8.77 11.91 -6.97
N ARG A 91 7.53 11.57 -6.64
CA ARG A 91 6.37 12.43 -6.88
C ARG A 91 6.21 13.45 -5.77
#